data_AF-A0A7C7ZLI1-F1
#
_entry.id   AF-A0A7C7ZLI1-F1
#
_cell.length_a   1.000
_cell.length_b   1.000
_cell.length_c   1.000
_cell.angle_alpha   90.00
_cell.angle_beta   90.00
_cell.angle_gamma   90.00
#
_symmetry.space_group_name_H-M   'P 1'
#
loop_
_entity.id
_entity.type
_entity.pdbx_description
1 polymer ?
#
loop_
_entity_poly.entity_id
_entity_poly.type
_entity_poly.pdbx_seq_one_letter_code
_entity_poly.pdbx_strand_id
1 'polypeptide(L)'
;GSELELLAWPIVGGSKQPKKVETKVGNDLQMNLYKQPWVLETSNFRLFNINPSKDPTKKFENVGPSVQFKMRNKTGEAKEYLNYMVPVDRDGALYYLSGVRSSPAEEFRYLYVPVDDAGGINRFMAYLQALSDGPLLREIAGKENFTGAQLPSKGAAQFNEAMIRLTGLFVKSGMGGVIEQVEKNVPLDKRKDVKELYVRVLQQMLGAVYIDVLTKEGVDVSLGVDEKKAAFFDAASAAIGSIGSYGSPVYFQLSSFVHHQASGLQIAKAPGKNLVYPGCAMLILGVFLMFYAPQQRLWAWLEPTEDGVKFVLAGHAIRNKIDFAKQYDQIQAQFNRVLTG
;
A
#
# COMPACT_ATOMS: atom_id res chain seq x y z
N GLY A 1 0.74 6.53 -12.95
CA GLY A 1 2.14 6.10 -12.69
C GLY A 1 2.47 4.88 -13.52
N SER A 2 3.43 4.05 -13.08
CA SER A 2 3.78 2.78 -13.75
C SER A 2 2.54 1.88 -13.93
N GLU A 3 2.48 1.14 -15.04
CA GLU A 3 1.40 0.17 -15.29
C GLU A 3 1.78 -1.17 -14.67
N LEU A 4 0.82 -1.83 -14.03
CA LEU A 4 1.05 -3.05 -13.28
C LEU A 4 0.07 -4.13 -13.70
N GLU A 5 0.58 -5.34 -13.86
CA GLU A 5 -0.20 -6.55 -14.03
C GLU A 5 -0.06 -7.40 -12.77
N LEU A 6 -1.19 -7.70 -12.13
CA LEU A 6 -1.25 -8.49 -10.91
C LEU A 6 -2.05 -9.78 -11.16
N LEU A 7 -1.61 -10.88 -10.57
CA LEU A 7 -2.41 -12.08 -10.40
C LEU A 7 -3.03 -12.07 -9.01
N ALA A 8 -4.36 -11.97 -8.95
CA ALA A 8 -5.14 -12.04 -7.72
C ALA A 8 -5.46 -13.50 -7.39
N TRP A 9 -4.64 -14.10 -6.54
CA TRP A 9 -4.72 -15.48 -6.08
C TRP A 9 -5.73 -15.64 -4.92
N PRO A 10 -6.79 -16.44 -5.09
CA PRO A 10 -7.75 -16.77 -4.02
C PRO A 10 -7.12 -17.32 -2.74
N ILE A 11 -7.19 -16.57 -1.63
CA ILE A 11 -6.76 -17.08 -0.31
C ILE A 11 -7.97 -17.60 0.48
N VAL A 12 -9.13 -16.96 0.32
CA VAL A 12 -10.37 -17.31 1.02
C VAL A 12 -11.43 -17.66 -0.01
N GLY A 13 -12.10 -18.81 0.11
CA GLY A 13 -13.20 -19.19 -0.78
C GLY A 13 -12.83 -20.20 -1.88
N GLY A 14 -13.82 -20.60 -2.68
CA GLY A 14 -13.74 -21.82 -3.52
C GLY A 14 -13.21 -21.65 -4.96
N SER A 15 -12.73 -20.47 -5.37
CA SER A 15 -12.13 -20.31 -6.71
C SER A 15 -10.69 -20.83 -6.69
N LYS A 16 -10.33 -21.70 -7.64
CA LYS A 16 -8.99 -22.30 -7.69
C LYS A 16 -7.95 -21.51 -8.48
N GLN A 17 -8.41 -20.66 -9.40
CA GLN A 17 -7.55 -19.99 -10.38
C GLN A 17 -7.35 -18.51 -10.03
N PRO A 18 -6.15 -17.95 -10.27
CA PRO A 18 -5.90 -16.53 -10.13
C PRO A 18 -6.67 -15.73 -11.18
N LYS A 19 -7.05 -14.51 -10.82
CA LYS A 19 -7.62 -13.55 -11.77
C LYS A 19 -6.59 -12.50 -12.13
N LYS A 20 -6.41 -12.24 -13.42
CA LYS A 20 -5.60 -11.12 -13.91
C LYS A 20 -6.25 -9.79 -13.54
N VAL A 21 -5.45 -8.87 -13.00
CA VAL A 21 -5.85 -7.52 -12.61
C VAL A 21 -4.83 -6.53 -13.16
N GLU A 22 -5.30 -5.63 -14.02
CA GLU A 22 -4.49 -4.57 -14.59
C GLU A 22 -4.80 -3.25 -13.87
N THR A 23 -3.76 -2.53 -13.46
CA THR A 23 -3.90 -1.25 -12.77
C THR A 23 -2.72 -0.33 -13.07
N LYS A 24 -2.78 0.91 -12.58
CA LYS A 24 -1.68 1.87 -12.63
C LYS A 24 -1.42 2.41 -11.24
N VAL A 25 -0.16 2.72 -10.95
CA VAL A 25 0.20 3.43 -9.71
C VAL A 25 -0.53 4.78 -9.68
N GLY A 26 -1.26 5.02 -8.59
CA GLY A 26 -2.14 6.18 -8.38
C GLY A 26 -3.61 5.94 -8.71
N ASN A 27 -3.99 4.74 -9.18
CA ASN A 27 -5.39 4.40 -9.47
C ASN A 27 -6.06 3.65 -8.30
N ASP A 28 -7.36 3.92 -8.16
CA ASP A 28 -8.27 3.16 -7.30
C ASP A 28 -9.12 2.25 -8.19
N LEU A 29 -8.99 0.94 -7.99
CA LEU A 29 -9.73 -0.06 -8.74
C LEU A 29 -10.81 -0.68 -7.86
N GLN A 30 -12.07 -0.51 -8.24
CA GLN A 30 -13.18 -1.22 -7.60
C GLN A 30 -13.20 -2.68 -8.04
N MET A 31 -13.33 -3.58 -7.07
CA MET A 31 -13.32 -5.02 -7.27
C MET A 31 -14.48 -5.64 -6.50
N ASN A 32 -15.06 -6.71 -7.04
CA ASN A 32 -15.99 -7.56 -6.31
C ASN A 32 -15.31 -8.91 -6.06
N LEU A 33 -14.88 -9.12 -4.81
CA LEU A 33 -14.21 -10.34 -4.37
C LEU A 33 -15.17 -11.06 -3.41
N TYR A 34 -15.57 -12.28 -3.78
CA TYR A 34 -16.49 -13.12 -2.99
C TYR A 34 -17.80 -12.43 -2.59
N LYS A 35 -18.42 -11.72 -3.55
CA LYS A 35 -19.66 -10.96 -3.35
C LYS A 35 -19.54 -9.81 -2.34
N GLN A 36 -18.31 -9.38 -2.03
CA GLN A 36 -18.05 -8.20 -1.21
C GLN A 36 -17.32 -7.15 -2.06
N PRO A 37 -17.73 -5.87 -1.98
CA PRO A 37 -16.99 -4.81 -2.66
C PRO A 37 -15.67 -4.54 -1.92
N TRP A 38 -14.62 -4.38 -2.71
CA TRP A 38 -13.28 -4.00 -2.29
C TRP A 38 -12.75 -2.90 -3.20
N VAL A 39 -11.83 -2.08 -2.68
CA VAL A 39 -11.07 -1.11 -3.47
C VAL A 39 -9.59 -1.44 -3.33
N LEU A 40 -8.92 -1.61 -4.47
CA LEU A 40 -7.47 -1.73 -4.58
C LEU A 40 -6.89 -0.36 -4.91
N GLU A 41 -6.21 0.27 -3.95
CA GLU A 41 -5.59 1.60 -4.08
C GLU A 41 -4.09 1.41 -4.28
N THR A 42 -3.60 1.45 -5.51
CA THR A 42 -2.16 1.23 -5.78
C THR A 42 -1.39 2.54 -5.57
N SER A 43 -0.49 2.58 -4.60
CA SER A 43 0.13 3.84 -4.16
C SER A 43 1.56 4.03 -4.67
N ASN A 44 2.36 2.98 -4.76
CA ASN A 44 3.77 3.09 -5.14
C ASN A 44 4.28 1.86 -5.89
N PHE A 45 5.27 2.08 -6.76
CA PHE A 45 6.05 1.03 -7.40
C PHE A 45 7.53 1.38 -7.31
N ARG A 46 8.34 0.41 -6.90
CA ARG A 46 9.81 0.52 -6.87
C ARG A 46 10.39 -0.54 -7.77
N LEU A 47 11.25 -0.12 -8.70
CA LEU A 47 11.98 -1.05 -9.58
C LEU A 47 13.11 -1.76 -8.82
N PHE A 48 13.74 -1.07 -7.88
CA PHE A 48 14.85 -1.56 -7.08
C PHE A 48 14.54 -1.39 -5.59
N ASN A 49 14.79 -2.44 -4.81
CA ASN A 49 14.70 -2.41 -3.35
C ASN A 49 16.05 -2.81 -2.77
N ILE A 50 16.84 -1.80 -2.43
CA ILE A 50 18.21 -1.96 -1.96
C ILE A 50 18.19 -2.06 -0.43
N ASN A 51 18.51 -3.25 0.09
CA ASN A 51 18.57 -3.54 1.51
C ASN A 51 20.02 -3.83 1.93
N PRO A 52 20.37 -3.70 3.22
CA PRO A 52 21.63 -4.25 3.73
C PRO A 52 21.73 -5.74 3.39
N SER A 53 22.87 -6.17 2.85
CA SER A 53 23.05 -7.60 2.55
C SER A 53 23.44 -8.39 3.79
N LYS A 54 23.07 -9.66 3.82
CA LYS A 54 23.57 -10.63 4.81
C LYS A 54 24.96 -11.16 4.44
N ASP A 55 25.38 -11.02 3.19
CA ASP A 55 26.70 -11.41 2.71
C ASP A 55 27.75 -10.40 3.21
N PRO A 56 28.74 -10.80 4.02
CA PRO A 56 29.76 -9.88 4.54
C PRO A 56 30.62 -9.25 3.44
N THR A 57 30.65 -9.81 2.23
CA THR A 57 31.37 -9.27 1.08
C THR A 57 30.60 -8.19 0.31
N LYS A 58 29.28 -8.06 0.54
CA LYS A 58 28.41 -7.08 -0.12
C LYS A 58 27.74 -6.19 0.92
N LYS A 59 27.82 -4.86 0.76
CA LYS A 59 27.12 -3.95 1.67
C LYS A 59 25.62 -3.93 1.46
N PHE A 60 25.18 -4.10 0.21
CA PHE A 60 23.79 -3.98 -0.18
C PHE A 60 23.38 -5.06 -1.17
N GLU A 61 22.11 -5.41 -1.14
CA GLU A 61 21.48 -6.37 -2.02
C GLU A 61 20.15 -5.81 -2.54
N ASN A 62 19.92 -5.96 -3.84
CA ASN A 62 18.66 -5.59 -4.46
C ASN A 62 17.71 -6.79 -4.45
N VAL A 63 16.60 -6.68 -3.74
CA VAL A 63 15.56 -7.73 -3.66
C VAL A 63 14.48 -7.62 -4.76
N GLY A 64 14.76 -6.82 -5.79
CA GLY A 64 13.93 -6.72 -6.99
C GLY A 64 12.74 -5.75 -6.86
N PRO A 65 11.83 -5.75 -7.85
CA PRO A 65 10.70 -4.84 -7.89
C PRO A 65 9.67 -5.09 -6.78
N SER A 66 9.00 -4.04 -6.33
CA SER A 66 7.90 -4.14 -5.37
C SER A 66 6.75 -3.17 -5.68
N VAL A 67 5.55 -3.56 -5.31
CA VAL A 67 4.34 -2.72 -5.35
C VAL A 67 3.81 -2.50 -3.93
N GLN A 68 3.44 -1.26 -3.63
CA GLN A 68 2.74 -0.89 -2.41
C GLN A 68 1.29 -0.50 -2.76
N PHE A 69 0.34 -1.03 -2.02
CA PHE A 69 -1.08 -0.79 -2.25
C PHE A 69 -1.88 -0.90 -0.95
N LYS A 70 -3.12 -0.40 -0.97
CA LYS A 70 -4.10 -0.65 0.10
C LYS A 70 -5.27 -1.45 -0.43
N MET A 71 -5.77 -2.35 0.41
CA MET A 71 -7.07 -3.00 0.18
C MET A 71 -8.06 -2.43 1.18
N ARG A 72 -9.09 -1.77 0.67
CA ARG A 72 -10.21 -1.24 1.46
C ARG A 72 -11.44 -2.12 1.30
N ASN A 73 -12.03 -2.51 2.41
CA ASN A 73 -13.27 -3.29 2.42
C ASN A 73 -14.51 -2.38 2.36
N LYS A 74 -15.70 -3.01 2.34
CA LYS A 74 -16.99 -2.30 2.33
C LYS A 74 -17.25 -1.39 3.54
N THR A 75 -16.60 -1.60 4.67
CA THR A 75 -16.76 -0.79 5.88
C THR A 75 -15.81 0.41 5.89
N GLY A 76 -14.97 0.56 4.86
CA GLY A 76 -13.98 1.62 4.74
C GLY A 76 -12.67 1.33 5.46
N GLU A 77 -12.55 0.18 6.13
CA GLU A 77 -11.29 -0.26 6.75
C GLU A 77 -10.29 -0.63 5.65
N ALA A 78 -9.07 -0.12 5.76
CA ALA A 78 -8.01 -0.36 4.80
C ALA A 78 -6.76 -0.93 5.50
N LYS A 79 -6.20 -1.98 4.92
CA LYS A 79 -4.86 -2.47 5.26
C LYS A 79 -3.90 -2.13 4.15
N GLU A 80 -2.65 -1.87 4.50
CA GLU A 80 -1.58 -1.56 3.56
C GLU A 80 -0.69 -2.78 3.35
N TYR A 81 -0.29 -2.98 2.09
CA TYR A 81 0.48 -4.12 1.63
C TYR A 81 1.72 -3.68 0.86
N LEU A 82 2.77 -4.49 0.96
CA LEU A 82 4.01 -4.35 0.21
C LEU A 82 4.42 -5.71 -0.35
N ASN A 83 4.28 -5.87 -1.67
CA ASN A 83 4.50 -7.15 -2.33
C ASN A 83 5.74 -7.08 -3.22
N TYR A 84 6.62 -8.07 -3.07
CA TYR A 84 7.83 -8.21 -3.88
C TYR A 84 7.57 -9.14 -5.06
N MET A 85 8.12 -8.77 -6.23
CA MET A 85 7.92 -9.51 -7.47
C MET A 85 8.79 -10.76 -7.58
N VAL A 86 9.99 -10.72 -7.00
CA VAL A 86 10.99 -11.79 -7.12
C VAL A 86 11.07 -12.50 -5.76
N PRO A 87 11.14 -13.84 -5.74
CA PRO A 87 11.32 -14.56 -4.49
C PRO A 87 12.69 -14.25 -3.88
N VAL A 88 12.76 -14.22 -2.56
CA VAL A 88 14.00 -14.02 -1.81
C VAL A 88 14.49 -15.35 -1.24
N ASP A 89 15.81 -15.52 -1.20
CA ASP A 89 16.42 -16.64 -0.48
C ASP A 89 16.35 -16.42 1.02
N ARG A 90 15.94 -17.47 1.73
CA ARG A 90 16.03 -17.55 3.17
C ARG A 90 16.36 -18.98 3.56
N ASP A 91 17.56 -19.14 4.11
CA ASP A 91 18.06 -20.41 4.64
C ASP A 91 18.02 -21.53 3.56
N GLY A 92 18.31 -21.17 2.30
CA GLY A 92 18.35 -22.10 1.16
C GLY A 92 16.98 -22.40 0.52
N ALA A 93 15.90 -21.79 1.01
CA ALA A 93 14.57 -21.88 0.41
C ALA A 93 14.12 -20.52 -0.12
N LEU A 94 13.34 -20.54 -1.21
CA LEU A 94 12.85 -19.33 -1.87
C LEU A 94 11.42 -18.99 -1.42
N TYR A 95 11.17 -17.70 -1.19
CA TYR A 95 9.88 -17.19 -0.73
C TYR A 95 9.45 -15.93 -1.47
N TYR A 96 8.20 -15.88 -1.91
CA TYR A 96 7.55 -14.62 -2.25
C TYR A 96 7.12 -13.88 -0.98
N LEU A 97 7.45 -12.59 -0.89
CA LEU A 97 7.14 -11.77 0.28
C LEU A 97 5.93 -10.88 0.04
N SER A 98 5.01 -10.90 1.01
CA SER A 98 3.86 -9.99 1.06
C SER A 98 3.71 -9.41 2.46
N GLY A 99 4.13 -8.16 2.62
CA GLY A 99 3.98 -7.41 3.86
C GLY A 99 2.56 -6.94 4.04
N VAL A 100 2.06 -6.94 5.28
CA VAL A 100 0.80 -6.32 5.67
C VAL A 100 0.96 -5.51 6.96
N ARG A 101 0.27 -4.37 7.04
CA ARG A 101 0.12 -3.57 8.26
C ARG A 101 -1.24 -2.87 8.31
N SER A 102 -1.74 -2.61 9.51
CA SER A 102 -3.03 -1.93 9.71
C SER A 102 -2.88 -0.41 9.74
N SER A 103 -1.70 0.09 10.10
CA SER A 103 -1.41 1.53 10.16
C SER A 103 0.01 1.85 9.68
N PRO A 104 0.28 3.08 9.20
CA PRO A 104 1.63 3.49 8.79
C PRO A 104 2.68 3.49 9.91
N ALA A 105 2.24 3.55 11.18
CA ALA A 105 3.11 3.52 12.36
C ALA A 105 3.58 2.10 12.70
N GLU A 106 2.92 1.06 12.17
CA GLU A 106 3.33 -0.33 12.35
C GLU A 106 4.39 -0.74 11.31
N GLU A 107 5.26 -1.65 11.72
CA GLU A 107 6.10 -2.40 10.80
C GLU A 107 5.27 -3.38 9.98
N PHE A 108 5.73 -3.66 8.76
CA PHE A 108 5.13 -4.71 7.95
C PHE A 108 5.39 -6.08 8.57
N ARG A 109 4.31 -6.85 8.77
CA ARG A 109 4.40 -8.28 9.03
C ARG A 109 4.30 -9.03 7.72
N TYR A 110 5.22 -9.94 7.47
CA TYR A 110 5.33 -10.59 6.17
C TYR A 110 4.69 -11.98 6.16
N LEU A 111 3.87 -12.22 5.15
CA LEU A 111 3.54 -13.55 4.68
C LEU A 111 4.68 -14.05 3.78
N TYR A 112 5.22 -15.21 4.11
CA TYR A 112 6.31 -15.87 3.38
C TYR A 112 5.70 -17.02 2.58
N VAL A 113 5.40 -16.80 1.31
CA VAL A 113 4.80 -17.83 0.46
C VAL A 113 5.93 -18.67 -0.16
N PRO A 114 6.08 -19.97 0.21
CA PRO A 114 7.18 -20.78 -0.29
C PRO A 114 7.04 -21.06 -1.78
N VAL A 115 8.18 -21.11 -2.45
CA VAL A 115 8.29 -21.46 -3.87
C VAL A 115 8.37 -22.98 -4.03
N ASP A 116 7.55 -23.53 -4.93
CA ASP A 116 7.53 -24.96 -5.25
C ASP A 116 8.63 -25.38 -6.24
N ASP A 117 8.71 -26.66 -6.55
CA ASP A 117 9.72 -27.20 -7.48
C ASP A 117 9.57 -26.67 -8.92
N ALA A 118 8.40 -26.14 -9.28
CA ALA A 118 8.14 -25.50 -10.57
C ALA A 118 8.51 -24.00 -10.56
N GLY A 119 9.04 -23.47 -9.47
CA GLY A 119 9.44 -22.06 -9.34
C GLY A 119 8.27 -21.11 -9.09
N GLY A 120 7.10 -21.63 -8.72
CA GLY A 120 5.88 -20.86 -8.51
C GLY A 120 5.28 -21.05 -7.11
N ILE A 121 4.04 -20.60 -6.96
CA ILE A 121 3.25 -20.77 -5.74
C ILE A 121 2.08 -21.76 -5.92
N ASN A 122 2.07 -22.50 -7.03
CA ASN A 122 0.91 -23.31 -7.40
C ASN A 122 0.63 -24.39 -6.35
N ARG A 123 1.67 -25.08 -5.88
CA ARG A 123 1.54 -26.07 -4.80
C ARG A 123 1.00 -25.46 -3.52
N PHE A 124 1.49 -24.27 -3.15
CA PHE A 124 1.01 -23.55 -1.97
C PHE A 124 -0.49 -23.24 -2.08
N MET A 125 -0.92 -22.73 -3.24
CA MET A 125 -2.33 -22.39 -3.48
C MET A 125 -3.21 -23.65 -3.54
N ALA A 126 -2.73 -24.73 -4.16
CA ALA A 126 -3.41 -26.02 -4.20
C ALA A 126 -3.58 -26.61 -2.79
N TYR A 127 -2.54 -26.53 -1.96
CA TYR A 127 -2.57 -27.00 -0.58
C TYR A 127 -3.53 -26.19 0.28
N LEU A 128 -3.48 -24.85 0.22
CA LEU A 128 -4.45 -23.99 0.90
C LEU A 128 -5.91 -24.30 0.51
N GLN A 129 -6.16 -24.54 -0.78
CA GLN A 129 -7.49 -24.89 -1.27
C GLN A 129 -7.93 -26.28 -0.79
N ALA A 130 -7.02 -27.27 -0.80
CA ALA A 130 -7.29 -28.61 -0.31
C ALA A 130 -7.64 -28.63 1.20
N LEU A 131 -6.95 -27.80 2.00
CA LEU A 131 -7.26 -27.60 3.42
C LEU A 131 -8.62 -26.93 3.67
N SER A 132 -9.21 -26.32 2.65
CA SER A 132 -10.52 -25.67 2.70
C SER A 132 -11.63 -26.50 2.01
N ASP A 133 -11.29 -27.67 1.47
CA ASP A 133 -12.18 -28.54 0.70
C ASP A 133 -12.86 -29.57 1.62
N GLY A 134 -14.02 -29.22 2.18
CA GLY A 134 -14.76 -30.06 3.12
C GLY A 134 -15.02 -31.51 2.64
N PRO A 135 -15.46 -31.74 1.39
CA PRO A 135 -15.54 -33.07 0.80
C PRO A 135 -14.21 -33.84 0.83
N LEU A 136 -13.11 -33.23 0.40
CA LEU A 136 -11.78 -33.86 0.42
C LEU A 136 -11.33 -34.18 1.85
N LEU A 137 -11.53 -33.27 2.79
CA LEU A 137 -11.17 -33.50 4.20
C LEU A 137 -11.95 -34.68 4.79
N ARG A 138 -13.24 -34.84 4.43
CA ARG A 138 -14.03 -36.02 4.85
C ARG A 138 -13.52 -37.31 4.23
N GLU A 139 -13.12 -37.28 2.96
CA GLU A 139 -12.55 -38.44 2.28
C GLU A 139 -11.25 -38.90 2.97
N ILE A 140 -10.33 -37.96 3.21
CA ILE A 140 -9.06 -38.23 3.88
C ILE A 140 -9.30 -38.75 5.30
N ALA A 141 -10.17 -38.10 6.08
CA ALA A 141 -10.48 -38.54 7.43
C ALA A 141 -11.19 -39.90 7.50
N GLY A 142 -11.91 -40.30 6.44
CA GLY A 142 -12.51 -41.63 6.35
C GLY A 142 -11.52 -42.75 6.03
N LYS A 143 -10.40 -42.42 5.36
CA LYS A 143 -9.35 -43.38 4.97
C LYS A 143 -8.29 -43.56 6.06
N GLU A 144 -7.93 -42.46 6.74
CA GLU A 144 -6.83 -42.42 7.69
C GLU A 144 -7.28 -42.76 9.13
N ASN A 145 -6.52 -43.60 9.82
CA ASN A 145 -6.73 -43.88 11.25
C ASN A 145 -5.94 -42.94 12.15
N PHE A 146 -6.35 -41.67 12.20
CA PHE A 146 -5.66 -40.62 12.97
C PHE A 146 -5.60 -40.88 14.49
N THR A 147 -6.50 -41.68 15.04
CA THR A 147 -6.52 -41.99 16.48
C THR A 147 -5.55 -43.10 16.86
N GLY A 148 -5.08 -43.89 15.89
CA GLY A 148 -4.31 -45.11 16.14
C GLY A 148 -5.09 -46.20 16.89
N ALA A 149 -6.38 -46.00 17.16
CA ALA A 149 -7.21 -46.86 17.97
C ALA A 149 -8.54 -47.18 17.25
N GLN A 150 -8.98 -48.43 17.37
CA GLN A 150 -10.21 -48.87 16.71
C GLN A 150 -11.43 -48.33 17.45
N LEU A 151 -11.96 -47.20 16.98
CA LEU A 151 -13.18 -46.60 17.52
C LEU A 151 -14.43 -47.28 16.93
N PRO A 152 -15.54 -47.41 17.68
CA PRO A 152 -16.84 -47.72 17.11
C PRO A 152 -17.20 -46.71 16.00
N SER A 153 -17.90 -47.15 14.95
CA SER A 153 -18.18 -46.36 13.74
C SER A 153 -18.75 -44.95 14.01
N LYS A 154 -19.66 -44.83 14.99
CA LYS A 154 -20.21 -43.53 15.42
C LYS A 154 -19.16 -42.62 16.09
N GLY A 155 -18.26 -43.18 16.88
CA GLY A 155 -17.18 -42.43 17.55
C GLY A 155 -16.13 -41.96 16.55
N ALA A 156 -15.78 -42.80 15.57
CA ALA A 156 -14.87 -42.43 14.48
C ALA A 156 -15.42 -41.26 13.64
N ALA A 157 -16.71 -41.32 13.25
CA ALA A 157 -17.34 -40.24 12.49
C ALA A 157 -17.36 -38.90 13.25
N GLN A 158 -17.68 -38.92 14.55
CA GLN A 158 -17.70 -37.70 15.38
C GLN A 158 -16.30 -37.10 15.54
N PHE A 159 -15.28 -37.95 15.70
CA PHE A 159 -13.89 -37.54 15.76
C PHE A 159 -13.43 -36.89 14.44
N ASN A 160 -13.72 -37.52 13.31
CA ASN A 160 -13.38 -37.00 11.98
C ASN A 160 -14.00 -35.62 11.73
N GLU A 161 -15.27 -35.43 12.09
CA GLU A 161 -15.93 -34.13 12.01
C GLU A 161 -15.29 -33.07 12.94
N ALA A 162 -14.81 -33.47 14.12
CA ALA A 162 -14.02 -32.57 14.97
C ALA A 162 -12.70 -32.17 14.31
N MET A 163 -12.04 -33.09 13.62
CA MET A 163 -10.78 -32.82 12.92
C MET A 163 -10.93 -31.88 11.75
N ILE A 164 -11.98 -32.03 10.97
CA ILE A 164 -12.32 -31.13 9.87
C ILE A 164 -12.56 -29.71 10.42
N ARG A 165 -13.26 -29.58 11.55
CA ARG A 165 -13.46 -28.28 12.21
C ARG A 165 -12.16 -27.66 12.70
N LEU A 166 -11.25 -28.44 13.27
CA LEU A 166 -9.94 -27.97 13.70
C LEU A 166 -9.08 -27.51 12.52
N THR A 167 -9.13 -28.23 11.40
CA THR A 167 -8.43 -27.85 10.16
C THR A 167 -8.96 -26.51 9.63
N GLY A 168 -10.28 -26.34 9.57
CA GLY A 168 -10.90 -25.07 9.18
C GLY A 168 -10.56 -23.91 10.13
N LEU A 169 -10.46 -24.19 11.43
CA LEU A 169 -10.03 -23.20 12.42
C LEU A 169 -8.56 -22.81 12.23
N PHE A 170 -7.69 -23.78 11.94
CA PHE A 170 -6.28 -23.54 11.64
C PHE A 170 -6.11 -22.65 10.39
N VAL A 171 -6.82 -22.93 9.30
CA VAL A 171 -6.76 -22.08 8.08
C VAL A 171 -7.23 -20.66 8.39
N LYS A 172 -8.26 -20.50 9.24
CA LYS A 172 -8.84 -19.20 9.58
C LYS A 172 -8.00 -18.39 10.56
N SER A 173 -7.37 -19.04 11.54
CA SER A 173 -6.83 -18.36 12.74
C SER A 173 -5.47 -18.90 13.18
N GLY A 174 -4.87 -19.79 12.40
CA GLY A 174 -3.59 -20.43 12.70
C GLY A 174 -3.63 -21.32 13.94
N MET A 175 -2.45 -21.75 14.37
CA MET A 175 -2.29 -22.59 15.56
C MET A 175 -2.73 -21.86 16.84
N GLY A 176 -2.54 -20.54 16.90
CA GLY A 176 -2.99 -19.72 18.03
C GLY A 176 -4.49 -19.82 18.27
N GLY A 177 -5.30 -19.70 17.21
CA GLY A 177 -6.75 -19.85 17.31
C GLY A 177 -7.20 -21.27 17.68
N VAL A 178 -6.47 -22.30 17.24
CA VAL A 178 -6.70 -23.69 17.66
C VAL A 178 -6.47 -23.84 19.17
N ILE A 179 -5.36 -23.32 19.68
CA ILE A 179 -5.01 -23.39 21.11
C ILE A 179 -6.03 -22.63 21.96
N GLU A 180 -6.40 -21.41 21.55
CA GLU A 180 -7.41 -20.59 22.24
C GLU A 180 -8.76 -21.32 22.36
N GLN A 181 -9.20 -21.97 21.28
CA GLN A 181 -10.43 -22.75 21.28
C GLN A 181 -10.37 -23.93 22.26
N VAL A 182 -9.21 -24.57 22.42
CA VAL A 182 -9.03 -25.63 23.43
C VAL A 182 -9.13 -25.05 24.83
N GLU A 183 -8.45 -23.94 25.11
CA GLU A 183 -8.46 -23.31 26.43
C GLU A 183 -9.86 -22.87 26.87
N LYS A 184 -10.69 -22.40 25.93
CA LYS A 184 -12.06 -21.97 26.19
C LYS A 184 -13.01 -23.12 26.53
N ASN A 185 -12.82 -24.30 25.93
CA ASN A 185 -13.80 -25.40 26.01
C ASN A 185 -13.35 -26.57 26.90
N VAL A 186 -12.08 -26.62 27.31
CA VAL A 186 -11.51 -27.75 28.06
C VAL A 186 -11.19 -27.35 29.51
N PRO A 187 -11.64 -28.15 30.51
CA PRO A 187 -11.26 -27.98 31.92
C PRO A 187 -9.74 -27.98 32.14
N LEU A 188 -9.26 -27.15 33.08
CA LEU A 188 -7.84 -26.89 33.33
C LEU A 188 -7.00 -28.17 33.49
N ASP A 189 -7.53 -29.17 34.19
CA ASP A 189 -6.90 -30.46 34.47
C ASP A 189 -6.67 -31.32 33.21
N LYS A 190 -7.43 -31.09 32.14
CA LYS A 190 -7.34 -31.84 30.87
C LYS A 190 -6.69 -31.05 29.74
N ARG A 191 -6.40 -29.76 29.93
CA ARG A 191 -5.96 -28.88 28.84
C ARG A 191 -4.66 -29.35 28.19
N LYS A 192 -3.68 -29.78 28.97
CA LYS A 192 -2.37 -30.17 28.43
C LYS A 192 -2.51 -31.35 27.47
N ASP A 193 -3.11 -32.44 27.94
CA ASP A 193 -3.26 -33.67 27.16
C ASP A 193 -4.13 -33.45 25.91
N VAL A 194 -5.20 -32.65 26.03
CA VAL A 194 -6.08 -32.34 24.88
C VAL A 194 -5.37 -31.45 23.87
N LYS A 195 -4.55 -30.47 24.30
CA LYS A 195 -3.74 -29.65 23.38
C LYS A 195 -2.73 -30.50 22.62
N GLU A 196 -1.97 -31.33 23.32
CA GLU A 196 -0.97 -32.21 22.69
C GLU A 196 -1.62 -33.17 21.70
N LEU A 197 -2.77 -33.75 22.07
CA LEU A 197 -3.56 -34.56 21.17
C LEU A 197 -3.95 -33.75 19.92
N TYR A 198 -4.62 -32.61 20.10
CA TYR A 198 -5.14 -31.78 19.00
C TYR A 198 -4.05 -31.31 18.04
N VAL A 199 -2.90 -30.89 18.55
CA VAL A 199 -1.76 -30.50 17.72
C VAL A 199 -1.29 -31.68 16.87
N ARG A 200 -1.14 -32.87 17.48
CA ARG A 200 -0.72 -34.08 16.76
C ARG A 200 -1.69 -34.47 15.66
N VAL A 201 -2.99 -34.54 15.97
CA VAL A 201 -4.00 -34.97 14.99
C VAL A 201 -4.22 -33.92 13.91
N LEU A 202 -4.07 -32.63 14.23
CA LEU A 202 -4.06 -31.58 13.23
C LEU A 202 -2.85 -31.72 12.29
N GLN A 203 -1.64 -31.92 12.83
CA GLN A 203 -0.43 -32.13 12.02
C GLN A 203 -0.57 -33.35 11.08
N GLN A 204 -1.15 -34.45 11.56
CA GLN A 204 -1.42 -35.62 10.72
C GLN A 204 -2.41 -35.30 9.60
N MET A 205 -3.49 -34.58 9.89
CA MET A 205 -4.46 -34.16 8.88
C MET A 205 -3.83 -33.23 7.83
N LEU A 206 -3.04 -32.24 8.27
CA LEU A 206 -2.29 -31.35 7.39
C LEU A 206 -1.35 -32.15 6.47
N GLY A 207 -0.59 -33.10 7.04
CA GLY A 207 0.30 -33.98 6.30
C GLY A 207 -0.45 -34.83 5.27
N ALA A 208 -1.55 -35.46 5.64
CA ALA A 208 -2.35 -36.28 4.73
C ALA A 208 -2.91 -35.46 3.55
N VAL A 209 -3.36 -34.22 3.80
CA VAL A 209 -3.78 -33.30 2.74
C VAL A 209 -2.61 -32.90 1.83
N TYR A 210 -1.42 -32.68 2.39
CA TYR A 210 -0.23 -32.37 1.60
C TYR A 210 0.18 -33.54 0.69
N ILE A 211 0.11 -34.78 1.18
CA ILE A 211 0.36 -35.98 0.38
C ILE A 211 -0.65 -36.11 -0.77
N ASP A 212 -1.93 -35.84 -0.53
CA ASP A 212 -2.95 -35.83 -1.58
C ASP A 212 -2.64 -34.79 -2.67
N VAL A 213 -2.15 -33.60 -2.29
CA VAL A 213 -1.71 -32.56 -3.23
C VAL A 213 -0.52 -33.04 -4.07
N LEU A 214 0.52 -33.58 -3.42
CA LEU A 214 1.70 -34.12 -4.12
C LEU A 214 1.32 -35.25 -5.09
N THR A 215 0.41 -36.14 -4.68
CA THR A 215 -0.08 -37.25 -5.51
C THR A 215 -0.82 -36.72 -6.74
N LYS A 216 -1.66 -35.68 -6.59
CA LYS A 216 -2.37 -35.02 -7.70
C LYS A 216 -1.43 -34.28 -8.64
N GLU A 217 -0.29 -33.82 -8.15
CA GLU A 217 0.80 -33.25 -8.97
C GLU A 217 1.63 -34.32 -9.70
N GLY A 218 1.37 -35.62 -9.45
CA GLY A 218 2.13 -36.72 -10.05
C GLY A 218 3.46 -37.01 -9.36
N VAL A 219 3.66 -36.51 -8.13
CA VAL A 219 4.84 -36.83 -7.32
C VAL A 219 4.66 -38.22 -6.72
N ASP A 220 5.65 -39.09 -6.93
CA ASP A 220 5.69 -40.39 -6.28
C ASP A 220 6.05 -40.24 -4.80
N VAL A 221 5.06 -40.46 -3.94
CA VAL A 221 5.19 -40.40 -2.48
C VAL A 221 5.32 -41.79 -1.84
N SER A 222 5.43 -42.86 -2.64
CA SER A 222 5.50 -44.24 -2.13
C SER A 222 6.75 -44.50 -1.28
N LEU A 223 7.84 -43.79 -1.57
CA LEU A 223 9.10 -43.83 -0.83
C LEU A 223 9.18 -42.78 0.30
N GLY A 224 8.08 -42.08 0.57
CA GLY A 224 8.03 -40.97 1.53
C GLY A 224 8.27 -39.60 0.91
N VAL A 225 8.33 -38.59 1.76
CA VAL A 225 8.54 -37.18 1.38
C VAL A 225 9.99 -36.82 1.64
N ASP A 226 10.70 -36.34 0.63
CA ASP A 226 12.08 -35.88 0.80
C ASP A 226 12.19 -34.62 1.68
N GLU A 227 13.40 -34.31 2.13
CA GLU A 227 13.68 -33.18 3.03
C GLU A 227 13.21 -31.84 2.46
N LYS A 228 13.35 -31.62 1.15
CA LYS A 228 12.94 -30.37 0.50
C LYS A 228 11.42 -30.21 0.52
N LYS A 229 10.68 -31.28 0.23
CA LYS A 229 9.22 -31.30 0.27
C LYS A 229 8.68 -31.23 1.71
N ALA A 230 9.41 -31.78 2.69
CA ALA A 230 9.08 -31.63 4.10
C ALA A 230 9.28 -30.18 4.57
N ALA A 231 10.40 -29.56 4.19
CA ALA A 231 10.65 -28.14 4.47
C ALA A 231 9.59 -27.23 3.81
N PHE A 232 9.18 -27.54 2.57
CA PHE A 232 8.07 -26.84 1.91
C PHE A 232 6.77 -26.98 2.70
N PHE A 233 6.45 -28.18 3.20
CA PHE A 233 5.25 -28.42 4.00
C PHE A 233 5.22 -27.58 5.27
N ASP A 234 6.34 -27.53 6.01
CA ASP A 234 6.45 -26.73 7.23
C ASP A 234 6.29 -25.23 6.93
N ALA A 235 6.99 -24.75 5.91
CA ALA A 235 6.90 -23.37 5.43
C ALA A 235 5.48 -23.00 4.98
N ALA A 236 4.84 -23.85 4.18
CA ALA A 236 3.49 -23.63 3.68
C ALA A 236 2.48 -23.64 4.82
N SER A 237 2.60 -24.57 5.77
CA SER A 237 1.73 -24.64 6.95
C SER A 237 1.88 -23.40 7.83
N ALA A 238 3.10 -22.91 8.06
CA ALA A 238 3.34 -21.67 8.80
C ALA A 238 2.72 -20.45 8.11
N ALA A 239 2.89 -20.35 6.78
CA ALA A 239 2.30 -19.28 5.99
C ALA A 239 0.77 -19.32 6.00
N ILE A 240 0.17 -20.52 5.85
CA ILE A 240 -1.28 -20.72 5.91
C ILE A 240 -1.83 -20.33 7.28
N GLY A 241 -1.15 -20.70 8.37
CA GLY A 241 -1.54 -20.28 9.72
C GLY A 241 -1.51 -18.77 9.94
N SER A 242 -0.81 -18.02 9.07
CA SER A 242 -0.71 -16.56 9.15
C SER A 242 -1.76 -15.82 8.30
N ILE A 243 -2.46 -16.52 7.40
CA ILE A 243 -3.48 -15.94 6.48
C ILE A 243 -4.57 -15.17 7.21
N GLY A 244 -5.02 -15.65 8.37
CA GLY A 244 -6.08 -14.98 9.14
C GLY A 244 -5.76 -13.51 9.45
N SER A 245 -4.48 -13.21 9.71
CA SER A 245 -4.00 -11.86 9.99
C SER A 245 -3.80 -11.00 8.73
N TYR A 246 -3.60 -11.64 7.57
CA TYR A 246 -3.37 -10.99 6.27
C TYR A 246 -4.56 -10.13 5.84
N GLY A 247 -5.78 -10.58 6.09
CA GLY A 247 -7.01 -9.78 6.00
C GLY A 247 -7.54 -9.49 4.59
N SER A 248 -6.71 -9.58 3.54
CA SER A 248 -7.19 -9.60 2.16
C SER A 248 -7.69 -11.00 1.79
N PRO A 249 -8.81 -11.12 1.03
CA PRO A 249 -9.30 -12.41 0.56
C PRO A 249 -8.49 -12.98 -0.62
N VAL A 250 -7.54 -12.21 -1.15
CA VAL A 250 -6.65 -12.58 -2.26
C VAL A 250 -5.20 -12.14 -1.98
N TYR A 251 -4.25 -12.92 -2.48
CA TYR A 251 -2.83 -12.56 -2.57
C TYR A 251 -2.59 -11.96 -3.96
N PHE A 252 -2.00 -10.77 -4.02
CA PHE A 252 -1.63 -10.16 -5.30
C PHE A 252 -0.16 -10.46 -5.61
N GLN A 253 0.08 -11.25 -6.64
CA GLN A 253 1.42 -11.44 -7.19
C GLN A 253 1.63 -10.44 -8.33
N LEU A 254 2.72 -9.67 -8.29
CA LEU A 254 3.11 -8.81 -9.41
C LEU A 254 3.68 -9.69 -10.53
N SER A 255 2.97 -9.81 -11.66
CA SER A 255 3.39 -10.66 -12.80
C SER A 255 4.23 -9.89 -13.82
N SER A 256 3.85 -8.66 -14.13
CA SER A 256 4.59 -7.80 -15.06
C SER A 256 4.32 -6.33 -14.78
N PHE A 257 5.14 -5.45 -15.35
CA PHE A 257 4.97 -4.00 -15.22
C PHE A 257 5.55 -3.26 -16.43
N VAL A 258 4.99 -2.10 -16.71
CA VAL A 258 5.59 -1.08 -17.58
C VAL A 258 6.02 0.07 -16.69
N HIS A 259 7.33 0.18 -16.46
CA HIS A 259 7.85 1.21 -15.58
C HIS A 259 7.85 2.57 -16.26
N HIS A 260 7.05 3.49 -15.74
CA HIS A 260 7.11 4.90 -16.09
C HIS A 260 7.90 5.63 -15.00
N GLN A 261 9.07 6.14 -15.36
CA GLN A 261 9.87 6.98 -14.46
C GLN A 261 9.11 8.28 -14.21
N ALA A 262 8.62 8.44 -12.97
CA ALA A 262 8.15 9.73 -12.51
C ALA A 262 9.40 10.57 -12.17
N SER A 263 9.80 11.45 -13.08
CA SER A 263 10.69 12.56 -12.72
C SER A 263 10.08 13.27 -11.50
N GLY A 264 10.87 13.49 -10.45
CA GLY A 264 10.46 14.22 -9.25
C GLY A 264 9.98 15.66 -9.51
N LEU A 265 9.95 16.12 -10.77
CA LEU A 265 9.12 17.24 -11.19
C LEU A 265 7.63 16.86 -11.09
N GLN A 266 7.11 16.86 -9.86
CA GLN A 266 5.69 17.13 -9.67
C GLN A 266 5.43 18.57 -10.10
N ILE A 267 4.87 18.76 -11.30
CA ILE A 267 4.14 19.99 -11.62
C ILE A 267 2.86 19.92 -10.80
N ALA A 268 2.96 20.26 -9.51
CA ALA A 268 1.80 20.47 -8.66
C ALA A 268 1.02 21.65 -9.23
N LYS A 269 -0.03 21.35 -9.99
CA LYS A 269 -0.92 22.37 -10.56
C LYS A 269 -1.75 22.93 -9.42
N ALA A 270 -1.21 23.91 -8.70
CA ALA A 270 -1.90 24.57 -7.60
C ALA A 270 -3.17 25.28 -8.11
N PRO A 271 -4.37 24.88 -7.66
CA PRO A 271 -5.61 25.55 -8.02
C PRO A 271 -5.57 26.95 -7.40
N GLY A 272 -5.53 28.00 -8.23
CA GLY A 272 -5.32 29.38 -7.79
C GLY A 272 -4.07 30.05 -8.35
N LYS A 273 -3.17 29.29 -9.00
CA LYS A 273 -2.00 29.82 -9.73
C LYS A 273 -2.36 31.05 -10.56
N ASN A 274 -3.42 30.96 -11.37
CA ASN A 274 -3.84 32.01 -12.28
C ASN A 274 -4.34 33.29 -11.60
N LEU A 275 -4.73 33.24 -10.32
CA LEU A 275 -5.21 34.41 -9.55
C LEU A 275 -4.07 35.09 -8.77
N VAL A 276 -3.04 34.33 -8.38
CA VAL A 276 -1.90 34.85 -7.62
C VAL A 276 -0.97 35.69 -8.51
N TYR A 277 -0.68 35.26 -9.75
CA TYR A 277 0.19 36.03 -10.66
C TYR A 277 -0.28 37.46 -10.92
N PRO A 278 -1.56 37.73 -11.27
CA PRO A 278 -2.02 39.10 -11.44
C PRO A 278 -1.98 39.88 -10.12
N GLY A 279 -2.24 39.24 -8.97
CA GLY A 279 -2.12 39.88 -7.64
C GLY A 279 -0.68 40.31 -7.33
N CYS A 280 0.29 39.43 -7.55
CA CYS A 280 1.72 39.75 -7.38
C CYS A 280 2.18 40.83 -8.37
N ALA A 281 1.73 40.79 -9.62
CA ALA A 281 2.03 41.82 -10.61
C ALA A 281 1.46 43.19 -10.19
N MET A 282 0.24 43.22 -9.67
CA MET A 282 -0.40 44.45 -9.19
C MET A 282 0.30 45.03 -7.95
N LEU A 283 0.80 44.18 -7.05
CA LEU A 283 1.62 44.61 -5.91
C LEU A 283 2.95 45.23 -6.36
N ILE A 284 3.65 44.58 -7.28
CA ILE A 284 4.90 45.12 -7.85
C ILE A 284 4.63 46.48 -8.50
N LEU A 285 3.58 46.57 -9.31
CA LEU A 285 3.17 47.83 -9.94
C LEU A 285 2.82 48.92 -8.91
N GLY A 286 2.12 48.56 -7.83
CA GLY A 286 1.78 49.48 -6.74
C GLY A 286 3.02 50.03 -6.03
N VAL A 287 4.03 49.18 -5.79
CA VAL A 287 5.32 49.61 -5.23
C VAL A 287 6.03 50.57 -6.19
N PHE A 288 6.08 50.26 -7.49
CA PHE A 288 6.64 51.16 -8.49
C PHE A 288 5.91 52.51 -8.52
N LEU A 289 4.58 52.52 -8.52
CA LEU A 289 3.81 53.77 -8.47
C LEU A 289 4.12 54.59 -7.21
N MET A 290 4.25 53.96 -6.05
CA MET A 290 4.61 54.64 -4.80
C MET A 290 6.00 55.29 -4.84
N PHE A 291 6.95 54.73 -5.59
CA PHE A 291 8.29 55.30 -5.74
C PHE A 291 8.36 56.38 -6.82
N TYR A 292 7.64 56.21 -7.94
CA TYR A 292 7.81 57.03 -9.14
C TYR A 292 6.72 58.09 -9.34
N ALA A 293 5.58 58.03 -8.64
CA ALA A 293 4.55 59.06 -8.65
C ALA A 293 4.52 59.81 -7.30
N PRO A 294 5.50 60.69 -7.03
CA PRO A 294 5.49 61.48 -5.80
C PRO A 294 4.30 62.45 -5.80
N GLN A 295 3.67 62.62 -4.63
CA GLN A 295 2.63 63.62 -4.46
C GLN A 295 3.26 65.03 -4.56
N GLN A 296 2.90 65.76 -5.61
CA GLN A 296 3.26 67.16 -5.81
C GLN A 296 2.04 68.03 -5.53
N ARG A 297 2.22 69.11 -4.78
CA ARG A 297 1.17 70.10 -4.49
C ARG A 297 1.61 71.44 -5.03
N LEU A 298 0.73 72.07 -5.81
CA LEU A 298 0.91 73.43 -6.30
C LEU A 298 -0.25 74.27 -5.77
N TRP A 299 0.07 75.45 -5.27
CA TRP A 299 -0.89 76.45 -4.85
C TRP A 299 -0.68 77.70 -5.68
N ALA A 300 -1.76 78.21 -6.24
CA ALA A 300 -1.80 79.47 -6.96
C ALA A 300 -2.70 80.43 -6.20
N TRP A 301 -2.18 81.61 -5.89
CA TRP A 301 -2.91 82.69 -5.24
C TRP A 301 -2.93 83.91 -6.16
N LEU A 302 -4.12 84.46 -6.38
CA LEU A 302 -4.34 85.66 -7.19
C LEU A 302 -4.91 86.76 -6.32
N GLU A 303 -4.25 87.90 -6.32
CA GLU A 303 -4.67 89.07 -5.56
C GLU A 303 -4.74 90.30 -6.49
N PRO A 304 -5.89 90.97 -6.62
CA PRO A 304 -6.00 92.18 -7.42
C PRO A 304 -5.30 93.36 -6.72
N THR A 305 -4.60 94.17 -7.50
CA THR A 305 -3.85 95.37 -7.08
C THR A 305 -4.25 96.57 -7.95
N GLU A 306 -3.92 97.80 -7.53
CA GLU A 306 -4.34 99.03 -8.23
C GLU A 306 -3.91 99.08 -9.72
N ASP A 307 -2.77 98.46 -10.08
CA ASP A 307 -2.24 98.42 -11.45
C ASP A 307 -2.32 97.02 -12.12
N GLY A 308 -3.07 96.05 -11.58
CA GLY A 308 -3.19 94.72 -12.18
C GLY A 308 -3.52 93.57 -11.22
N VAL A 309 -3.00 92.36 -11.49
CA VAL A 309 -3.19 91.17 -10.63
C VAL A 309 -1.82 90.62 -10.22
N LYS A 310 -1.61 90.47 -8.91
CA LYS A 310 -0.45 89.79 -8.34
C LYS A 310 -0.71 88.28 -8.30
N PHE A 311 0.11 87.53 -9.03
CA PHE A 311 0.08 86.07 -9.05
C PHE A 311 1.22 85.51 -8.20
N VAL A 312 0.90 84.70 -7.19
CA VAL A 312 1.88 83.97 -6.38
C VAL A 312 1.67 82.48 -6.58
N LEU A 313 2.69 81.81 -7.12
CA LEU A 313 2.75 80.37 -7.22
C LEU A 313 3.67 79.83 -6.13
N ALA A 314 3.22 78.78 -5.44
CA ALA A 314 4.03 78.04 -4.48
C ALA A 314 3.91 76.54 -4.77
N GLY A 315 5.04 75.83 -4.70
CA GLY A 315 5.10 74.40 -4.95
C GLY A 315 5.76 73.64 -3.81
N HIS A 316 5.22 72.45 -3.50
CA HIS A 316 5.82 71.53 -2.54
C HIS A 316 5.79 70.09 -3.07
N ALA A 317 6.94 69.42 -2.96
CA ALA A 317 7.07 68.00 -3.23
C ALA A 317 7.78 67.30 -2.05
N ILE A 318 7.19 66.18 -1.61
CA ILE A 318 7.68 65.42 -0.46
C ILE A 318 8.92 64.57 -0.83
N ARG A 319 9.01 64.11 -2.09
CA ARG A 319 10.12 63.30 -2.65
C ARG A 319 10.56 63.86 -4.01
N ASN A 320 11.78 63.54 -4.46
CA ASN A 320 12.38 64.00 -5.73
C ASN A 320 12.39 65.52 -5.94
N LYS A 321 12.89 66.27 -4.94
CA LYS A 321 12.94 67.75 -4.96
C LYS A 321 13.72 68.34 -6.14
N ILE A 322 14.75 67.66 -6.64
CA ILE A 322 15.60 68.14 -7.75
C ILE A 322 14.83 68.15 -9.07
N ASP A 323 14.12 67.05 -9.39
CA ASP A 323 13.32 66.98 -10.61
C ASP A 323 12.08 67.87 -10.51
N PHE A 324 11.47 67.98 -9.33
CA PHE A 324 10.38 68.92 -9.10
C PHE A 324 10.81 70.37 -9.30
N ALA A 325 12.02 70.77 -8.88
CA ALA A 325 12.52 72.12 -9.11
C ALA A 325 12.62 72.44 -10.61
N LYS A 326 13.14 71.52 -11.43
CA LYS A 326 13.18 71.69 -12.90
C LYS A 326 11.78 71.80 -13.51
N GLN A 327 10.84 70.97 -13.06
CA GLN A 327 9.45 71.03 -13.51
C GLN A 327 8.77 72.33 -13.06
N TYR A 328 9.04 72.79 -11.85
CA TYR A 328 8.54 74.05 -11.31
C TYR A 328 9.04 75.25 -12.10
N ASP A 329 10.33 75.28 -12.46
CA ASP A 329 10.92 76.32 -13.31
C ASP A 329 10.26 76.37 -14.70
N GLN A 330 9.95 75.19 -15.28
CA GLN A 330 9.22 75.11 -16.54
C GLN A 330 7.80 75.65 -16.42
N ILE A 331 7.08 75.29 -15.34
CA ILE A 331 5.73 75.78 -15.06
C ILE A 331 5.76 77.31 -14.85
N GLN A 332 6.71 77.82 -14.08
CA GLN A 332 6.90 79.25 -13.86
C GLN A 332 7.20 79.98 -15.17
N ALA A 333 8.05 79.43 -16.03
CA ALA A 333 8.34 80.02 -17.35
C ALA A 333 7.11 80.05 -18.26
N GLN A 334 6.27 79.00 -18.25
CA GLN A 334 5.01 78.98 -18.99
C GLN A 334 4.03 80.02 -18.47
N PHE A 335 3.83 80.11 -17.15
CA PHE A 335 2.95 81.13 -16.57
C PHE A 335 3.46 82.55 -16.85
N ASN A 336 4.77 82.80 -16.71
CA ASN A 336 5.34 84.10 -17.09
C ASN A 336 5.05 84.42 -18.55
N ARG A 337 5.28 83.47 -19.47
CA ARG A 337 5.02 83.68 -20.90
C ARG A 337 3.57 84.03 -21.20
N VAL A 338 2.60 83.43 -20.49
CA VAL A 338 1.17 83.68 -20.70
C VAL A 338 0.68 84.94 -19.99
N LEU A 339 1.26 85.29 -18.84
CA LEU A 339 0.83 86.42 -18.02
C LEU A 339 1.56 87.73 -18.34
N THR A 340 2.71 87.67 -19.01
CA THR A 340 3.49 88.86 -19.43
C THR A 340 3.67 88.98 -20.94
N GLY A 341 3.18 88.02 -21.72
CA GLY A 341 3.08 88.10 -23.18
C GLY A 341 1.76 88.67 -23.64
#